data_AF-A0AAW7A4I1-F1
#
_entry.id   AF-A0AAW7A4I1-F1
#
_cell.length_a   1.000
_cell.length_b   1.000
_cell.length_c   1.000
_cell.angle_alpha   90.00
_cell.angle_beta   90.00
_cell.angle_gamma   90.00
#
_symmetry.space_group_name_H-M   'P 1'
#
loop_
_entity.id
_entity.type
_entity.pdbx_description
1 polymer ?
#
loop_
_entity_poly.entity_id
_entity_poly.type
_entity_poly.pdbx_seq_one_letter_code
_entity_poly.pdbx_strand_id
1 'polypeptide(L)'
;MYNKGKSFFLLLFTTSLVGCSSAPEENAREKIDTNSSVSNVYDPLEGFNRSMWEINYDYLDPYLVRPISIAYVDYTPVPIRSGIANVLANLDEPSSVVNNLIMGNSTKAVEHFNRFWINSTFGIFGLFDIATAAGITKHDNKEFSSALGHYGLGNGPYFMVPGYGPYTLREVTDTVDGLYVPLSYLNFWAGLGKWALEGMEKRALLVPQEAQLETSPDPYVLTRDVYLQRLDFKAEIHNTDEVDEDEEAYLDEYLEEDF
;
A
#
# COMPACT_ATOMS: atom_id res chain seq x y z
N MET A 1 6.83 -66.81 -7.30
CA MET A 1 7.49 -65.52 -7.02
C MET A 1 6.38 -64.52 -6.70
N TYR A 2 6.06 -64.30 -5.41
CA TYR A 2 6.37 -63.06 -4.64
C TYR A 2 5.87 -61.80 -5.38
N ASN A 3 4.83 -61.06 -4.94
CA ASN A 3 4.79 -60.27 -3.70
C ASN A 3 3.33 -59.82 -3.40
N LYS A 4 2.61 -60.37 -2.40
CA LYS A 4 2.26 -59.77 -1.08
C LYS A 4 2.46 -58.24 -0.99
N GLY A 5 1.38 -57.45 -0.91
CA GLY A 5 0.86 -56.87 0.34
C GLY A 5 1.23 -55.37 0.40
N LYS A 6 0.44 -54.42 0.90
CA LYS A 6 -0.71 -54.42 1.81
C LYS A 6 -1.53 -53.17 1.50
N SER A 7 -2.84 -53.32 1.41
CA SER A 7 -3.82 -52.24 1.51
C SER A 7 -4.54 -52.47 2.84
N PHE A 8 -4.25 -51.68 3.87
CA PHE A 8 -5.11 -51.54 5.05
C PHE A 8 -4.63 -50.42 5.97
N PHE A 9 -5.61 -49.73 6.57
CA PHE A 9 -5.56 -48.81 7.72
C PHE A 9 -5.46 -47.30 7.47
N LEU A 10 -6.62 -46.77 7.08
CA LEU A 10 -7.18 -45.49 7.54
C LEU A 10 -7.27 -45.46 9.09
N LEU A 11 -7.24 -44.26 9.68
CA LEU A 11 -7.39 -43.91 11.11
C LEU A 11 -6.18 -44.12 12.04
N LEU A 12 -5.39 -43.06 12.24
CA LEU A 12 -5.15 -42.45 13.56
C LEU A 12 -4.31 -41.16 13.39
N PHE A 13 -4.47 -40.23 14.33
CA PHE A 13 -3.64 -39.02 14.56
C PHE A 13 -4.11 -37.66 14.03
N THR A 14 -5.41 -37.38 14.21
CA THR A 14 -5.89 -36.05 14.61
C THR A 14 -5.63 -35.83 16.10
N THR A 15 -4.40 -35.49 16.51
CA THR A 15 -4.07 -34.91 17.84
C THR A 15 -2.66 -34.32 17.83
N SER A 16 -2.53 -33.09 17.36
CA SER A 16 -1.45 -32.17 17.77
C SER A 16 -1.98 -30.74 17.72
N LEU A 17 -3.03 -30.49 18.50
CA LEU A 17 -3.41 -29.17 19.00
C LEU A 17 -3.07 -29.16 20.49
N VAL A 18 -1.82 -28.79 20.77
CA VAL A 18 -1.36 -28.30 22.08
C VAL A 18 -0.73 -26.96 21.71
N GLY A 19 -1.32 -25.80 21.99
CA GLY A 19 -1.83 -25.41 23.29
C GLY A 19 -0.69 -24.81 24.12
N CYS A 20 0.05 -23.83 23.58
CA CYS A 20 0.93 -22.97 24.36
C CYS A 20 0.17 -21.69 24.73
N SER A 21 -0.54 -21.73 25.86
CA SER A 21 -0.98 -20.54 26.58
C SER A 21 0.01 -20.32 27.71
N SER A 22 0.95 -19.38 27.58
CA SER A 22 1.66 -18.82 28.73
C SER A 22 0.96 -17.53 29.14
N ALA A 23 0.38 -17.51 30.34
CA ALA A 23 -0.03 -16.26 30.98
C ALA A 23 1.24 -15.48 31.40
N PRO A 24 1.29 -14.15 31.26
CA PRO A 24 2.38 -13.36 31.83
C PRO A 24 2.14 -13.12 33.33
N GLU A 25 3.19 -13.29 34.12
CA GLU A 25 3.26 -12.91 35.53
C GLU A 25 3.18 -11.38 35.67
N GLU A 26 2.32 -10.96 36.58
CA GLU A 26 2.22 -9.60 37.13
C GLU A 26 3.52 -9.26 37.88
N ASN A 27 4.43 -8.59 37.20
CA ASN A 27 5.52 -7.83 37.82
C ASN A 27 5.73 -6.53 37.03
N ALA A 28 4.80 -5.60 37.24
CA ALA A 28 4.96 -4.21 36.87
C ALA A 28 6.15 -3.61 37.64
N ARG A 29 7.28 -3.50 36.94
CA ARG A 29 8.25 -2.44 37.18
C ARG A 29 8.19 -1.53 35.97
N GLU A 30 7.36 -0.52 36.14
CA GLU A 30 7.27 0.68 35.33
C GLU A 30 8.69 1.25 35.15
N LYS A 31 9.25 1.00 33.98
CA LYS A 31 10.41 1.71 33.47
C LYS A 31 9.82 2.73 32.52
N ILE A 32 9.62 3.95 33.01
CA ILE A 32 9.21 5.09 32.20
C ILE A 32 10.36 5.35 31.23
N ASP A 33 10.27 4.75 30.04
CA ASP A 33 11.12 5.12 28.91
C ASP A 33 10.51 6.38 28.30
N THR A 34 11.03 7.54 28.70
CA THR A 34 10.82 8.83 28.02
C THR A 34 11.50 8.78 26.65
N ASN A 35 10.88 8.08 25.70
CA ASN A 35 11.12 8.23 24.27
C ASN A 35 9.75 8.22 23.61
N SER A 36 9.44 9.32 22.93
CA SER A 36 8.26 9.59 22.11
C SER A 36 7.55 8.34 21.59
N SER A 37 6.22 8.40 21.55
CA SER A 37 5.29 7.52 20.83
C SER A 37 5.68 7.26 19.37
N VAL A 38 6.76 6.50 19.15
CA VAL A 38 6.98 5.75 17.94
C VAL A 38 6.02 4.58 18.08
N SER A 39 4.92 4.62 17.35
CA SER A 39 4.11 3.42 17.14
C SER A 39 5.08 2.32 16.74
N ASN A 40 5.28 1.33 17.62
CA ASN A 40 6.21 0.24 17.35
C ASN A 40 5.57 -0.64 16.28
N VAL A 41 5.72 -0.24 15.02
CA VAL A 41 5.31 -1.01 13.85
C VAL A 41 6.02 -2.36 13.94
N TYR A 42 5.23 -3.41 14.13
CA TYR A 42 5.74 -4.76 14.24
C TYR A 42 6.30 -5.22 12.88
N ASP A 43 7.63 -5.28 12.77
CA ASP A 43 8.37 -5.72 11.59
C ASP A 43 9.23 -6.96 11.90
N PRO A 44 8.67 -8.19 11.80
CA PRO A 44 9.39 -9.42 12.12
C PRO A 44 10.60 -9.69 11.22
N LEU A 45 10.62 -9.06 10.04
CA LEU A 45 11.60 -9.32 8.99
C LEU A 45 12.50 -8.11 8.77
N GLU A 46 12.64 -7.23 9.77
CA GLU A 46 13.37 -5.97 9.65
C GLU A 46 14.78 -6.15 9.07
N GLY A 47 15.54 -7.16 9.53
CA GLY A 47 16.88 -7.43 9.00
C GLY A 47 16.90 -7.77 7.50
N PHE A 48 15.93 -8.57 7.04
CA PHE A 48 15.75 -8.84 5.61
C PHE A 48 15.31 -7.57 4.87
N ASN A 49 14.34 -6.85 5.43
CA ASN A 49 13.77 -5.67 4.80
C ASN A 49 14.79 -4.52 4.65
N ARG A 50 15.64 -4.30 5.64
CA ARG A 50 16.77 -3.35 5.56
C ARG A 50 17.80 -3.77 4.51
N SER A 51 18.10 -5.06 4.39
CA SER A 51 19.01 -5.55 3.34
C SER A 51 18.43 -5.32 1.94
N MET A 52 17.12 -5.55 1.75
CA MET A 52 16.45 -5.26 0.48
C MET A 52 16.28 -3.76 0.24
N TRP A 53 16.16 -2.96 1.31
CA TRP A 53 16.17 -1.50 1.23
C TRP A 53 17.49 -0.99 0.66
N GLU A 54 18.64 -1.48 1.13
CA GLU A 54 19.94 -1.13 0.56
C GLU A 54 19.97 -1.44 -0.95
N ILE A 55 19.51 -2.63 -1.36
CA ILE A 55 19.41 -3.00 -2.78
C ILE A 55 18.54 -2.00 -3.56
N ASN A 56 17.37 -1.64 -3.04
CA ASN A 56 16.44 -0.75 -3.70
C ASN A 56 16.95 0.70 -3.75
N TYR A 57 17.39 1.23 -2.62
CA TYR A 57 17.69 2.65 -2.42
C TYR A 57 19.13 2.99 -2.81
N ASP A 58 20.12 2.19 -2.44
CA ASP A 58 21.53 2.53 -2.68
C ASP A 58 22.03 2.04 -4.05
N TYR A 59 21.37 1.03 -4.64
CA TYR A 59 21.79 0.44 -5.92
C TYR A 59 20.76 0.62 -7.03
N LEU A 60 19.54 0.13 -6.88
CA LEU A 60 18.58 0.18 -7.99
C LEU A 60 18.14 1.61 -8.29
N ASP A 61 17.87 2.41 -7.27
CA ASP A 61 17.39 3.78 -7.47
C ASP A 61 18.41 4.69 -8.18
N PRO A 62 19.63 4.93 -7.65
CA PRO A 62 20.57 5.87 -8.25
C PRO A 62 21.11 5.41 -9.61
N TYR A 63 21.28 4.11 -9.82
CA TYR A 63 21.89 3.58 -11.05
C TYR A 63 20.88 3.20 -12.14
N LEU A 64 19.60 2.99 -11.80
CA LEU A 64 18.60 2.53 -12.77
C LEU A 64 17.30 3.35 -12.70
N VAL A 65 16.58 3.32 -11.59
CA VAL A 65 15.20 3.84 -11.53
C VAL A 65 15.16 5.36 -11.66
N ARG A 66 15.98 6.08 -10.89
CA ARG A 66 16.06 7.55 -10.92
C ARG A 66 16.50 8.09 -12.30
N PRO A 67 17.62 7.66 -12.91
CA PRO A 67 18.04 8.20 -14.20
C PRO A 67 17.04 7.89 -15.32
N ILE A 68 16.42 6.71 -15.32
CA ILE A 68 15.38 6.37 -16.30
C ILE A 68 14.14 7.25 -16.11
N SER A 69 13.71 7.47 -14.87
CA SER A 69 12.53 8.29 -14.56
C SER A 69 12.72 9.75 -14.97
N ILE A 70 13.90 10.31 -14.69
CA ILE A 70 14.27 11.68 -15.13
C ILE A 70 14.32 11.75 -16.65
N ALA A 71 14.97 10.79 -17.32
CA ALA A 71 15.00 10.75 -18.78
C ALA A 71 13.59 10.66 -19.39
N TYR A 72 12.70 9.83 -18.82
CA TYR A 72 11.32 9.75 -19.26
C TYR A 72 10.61 11.10 -19.18
N VAL A 73 10.77 11.82 -18.06
CA VAL A 73 10.17 13.14 -17.85
C VAL A 73 10.76 14.22 -18.75
N ASP A 74 12.08 14.21 -18.96
CA ASP A 74 12.80 15.21 -19.74
C ASP A 74 12.57 15.05 -21.25
N TYR A 75 12.49 13.81 -21.75
CA TYR A 75 12.34 13.53 -23.18
C TYR A 75 10.89 13.34 -23.62
N THR A 76 9.94 13.17 -22.71
CA THR A 76 8.52 12.99 -23.05
C THR A 76 7.74 14.27 -22.75
N PRO A 77 7.13 14.93 -23.77
CA PRO A 77 6.31 16.11 -23.56
C PRO A 77 5.16 15.87 -22.58
N VAL A 78 4.86 16.90 -21.76
CA VAL A 78 3.79 16.87 -20.76
C VAL A 78 2.45 16.35 -21.30
N PRO A 79 1.94 16.77 -22.48
CA PRO A 79 0.66 16.26 -22.99
C PRO A 79 0.64 14.73 -23.19
N ILE A 80 1.76 14.15 -23.61
CA ILE A 80 1.88 12.70 -23.80
C ILE A 80 1.93 12.00 -22.45
N ARG A 81 2.74 12.50 -21.51
CA ARG A 81 2.84 11.94 -20.15
C ARG A 81 1.51 12.00 -19.41
N SER A 82 0.83 13.14 -19.44
CA SER A 82 -0.50 13.29 -18.86
C SER A 82 -1.50 12.34 -19.51
N GLY A 83 -1.46 12.19 -20.84
CA GLY A 83 -2.29 11.22 -21.54
C GLY A 83 -2.06 9.78 -21.09
N ILE A 84 -0.81 9.36 -20.97
CA ILE A 84 -0.44 8.04 -20.45
C ILE A 84 -0.94 7.88 -19.01
N ALA A 85 -0.65 8.82 -18.12
CA ALA A 85 -1.07 8.78 -16.73
C ALA A 85 -2.61 8.70 -16.59
N ASN A 86 -3.35 9.41 -17.45
CA ASN A 86 -4.82 9.38 -17.47
C ASN A 86 -5.36 8.02 -17.93
N VAL A 87 -4.79 7.43 -18.99
CA VAL A 87 -5.19 6.09 -19.46
C VAL A 87 -4.95 5.05 -18.37
N LEU A 88 -3.76 5.06 -17.75
CA LEU A 88 -3.42 4.11 -16.70
C LEU A 88 -4.32 4.27 -15.47
N ALA A 89 -4.58 5.50 -15.04
CA ALA A 89 -5.54 5.76 -13.96
C ALA A 89 -6.96 5.32 -14.32
N ASN A 90 -7.41 5.55 -15.56
CA ASN A 90 -8.73 5.14 -16.03
C ASN A 90 -8.94 3.61 -16.01
N LEU A 91 -7.87 2.82 -16.13
CA LEU A 91 -7.94 1.36 -15.98
C LEU A 91 -8.26 0.91 -14.54
N ASP A 92 -7.89 1.71 -13.54
CA ASP A 92 -8.12 1.42 -12.12
C ASP A 92 -9.45 1.99 -11.58
N GLU A 93 -10.14 2.84 -12.36
CA GLU A 93 -11.41 3.42 -11.94
C GLU A 93 -12.46 2.32 -11.65
N PRO A 94 -12.65 1.28 -12.48
CA PRO A 94 -13.67 0.26 -12.23
C PRO A 94 -13.39 -0.60 -10.99
N SER A 95 -12.12 -0.89 -10.68
CA SER A 95 -11.80 -1.58 -9.43
C SER A 95 -12.07 -0.69 -8.22
N SER A 96 -11.76 0.60 -8.32
CA SER A 96 -12.10 1.58 -7.30
C SER A 96 -13.62 1.70 -7.10
N VAL A 97 -14.45 1.58 -8.17
CA VAL A 97 -15.92 1.50 -8.03
C VAL A 97 -16.31 0.29 -7.18
N VAL A 98 -15.82 -0.89 -7.52
CA VAL A 98 -16.16 -2.15 -6.83
C VAL A 98 -15.75 -2.08 -5.36
N ASN A 99 -14.52 -1.67 -5.08
CA ASN A 99 -14.00 -1.64 -3.72
C ASN A 99 -14.64 -0.53 -2.86
N ASN A 100 -14.95 0.64 -3.43
CA ASN A 100 -15.74 1.64 -2.70
C ASN A 100 -17.16 1.15 -2.40
N LEU A 101 -17.80 0.39 -3.31
CA LEU A 101 -19.10 -0.22 -3.03
C LEU A 101 -19.01 -1.26 -1.90
N ILE A 102 -17.95 -2.08 -1.89
CA ILE A 102 -17.69 -3.04 -0.81
C ILE A 102 -17.52 -2.30 0.52
N MET A 103 -16.76 -1.19 0.54
CA MET A 103 -16.57 -0.35 1.74
C MET A 103 -17.81 0.48 2.13
N GLY A 104 -18.90 0.45 1.36
CA GLY A 104 -20.10 1.26 1.61
C GLY A 104 -20.01 2.73 1.17
N ASN A 105 -18.90 3.12 0.53
CA ASN A 105 -18.62 4.47 0.05
C ASN A 105 -19.33 4.79 -1.27
N SER A 106 -20.65 4.92 -1.21
CA SER A 106 -21.50 5.09 -2.40
C SER A 106 -21.17 6.34 -3.22
N THR A 107 -20.88 7.47 -2.56
CA THR A 107 -20.53 8.73 -3.26
C THR A 107 -19.25 8.57 -4.07
N LYS A 108 -18.18 8.08 -3.45
CA LYS A 108 -16.89 7.84 -4.12
C LYS A 108 -17.03 6.81 -5.24
N ALA A 109 -17.82 5.76 -5.04
CA ALA A 109 -18.10 4.77 -6.08
C ALA A 109 -18.77 5.40 -7.31
N VAL A 110 -19.75 6.29 -7.12
CA VAL A 110 -20.42 7.00 -8.22
C VAL A 110 -19.46 7.97 -8.91
N GLU A 111 -18.58 8.64 -8.16
CA GLU A 111 -17.56 9.52 -8.73
C GLU A 111 -16.57 8.75 -9.60
N HIS A 112 -15.98 7.65 -9.10
CA HIS A 112 -15.10 6.76 -9.89
C HIS A 112 -15.82 6.20 -11.12
N PHE A 113 -17.09 5.79 -10.97
CA PHE A 113 -17.89 5.32 -12.10
C PHE A 113 -18.03 6.41 -13.16
N ASN A 114 -18.37 7.64 -12.72
CA ASN A 114 -18.53 8.77 -13.62
C ASN A 114 -17.23 9.14 -14.32
N ARG A 115 -16.11 9.11 -13.60
CA ARG A 115 -14.79 9.30 -14.18
C ARG A 115 -14.50 8.26 -15.26
N PHE A 116 -14.71 6.98 -14.96
CA PHE A 116 -14.46 5.89 -15.91
C PHE A 116 -15.25 6.07 -17.21
N TRP A 117 -16.58 6.20 -17.14
CA TRP A 117 -17.39 6.22 -18.36
C TRP A 117 -17.19 7.50 -19.16
N ILE A 118 -17.06 8.67 -18.50
CA ILE A 118 -16.82 9.95 -19.19
C ILE A 118 -15.45 9.95 -19.87
N ASN A 119 -14.39 9.57 -19.15
CA ASN A 119 -13.04 9.56 -19.70
C ASN A 119 -12.89 8.48 -20.78
N SER A 120 -13.54 7.33 -20.62
CA SER A 120 -13.52 6.28 -21.64
C SER A 120 -14.26 6.67 -22.91
N THR A 121 -15.41 7.37 -22.81
CA THR A 121 -16.26 7.71 -23.95
C THR A 121 -15.89 9.04 -24.62
N PHE A 122 -15.76 10.12 -23.84
CA PHE A 122 -15.45 11.46 -24.35
C PHE A 122 -13.96 11.78 -24.28
N GLY A 123 -13.23 11.12 -23.38
CA GLY A 123 -11.78 11.31 -23.21
C GLY A 123 -10.92 10.42 -24.09
N ILE A 124 -11.48 9.74 -25.10
CA ILE A 124 -10.76 8.79 -25.96
C ILE A 124 -10.07 7.69 -25.14
N PHE A 125 -10.86 6.79 -24.55
CA PHE A 125 -10.36 5.68 -23.72
C PHE A 125 -9.52 6.10 -22.51
N GLY A 126 -9.76 7.30 -21.99
CA GLY A 126 -9.03 7.86 -20.86
C GLY A 126 -7.80 8.68 -21.22
N LEU A 127 -7.53 8.95 -22.50
CA LEU A 127 -6.43 9.83 -22.89
C LEU A 127 -6.58 11.26 -22.35
N PHE A 128 -7.82 11.77 -22.32
CA PHE A 128 -8.17 13.08 -21.78
C PHE A 128 -9.06 12.94 -20.54
N ASP A 129 -8.70 13.64 -19.47
CA ASP A 129 -9.49 13.66 -18.23
C ASP A 129 -10.64 14.67 -18.32
N ILE A 130 -11.67 14.30 -19.10
CA ILE A 130 -12.89 15.10 -19.31
C ILE A 130 -13.73 15.16 -18.03
N ALA A 131 -13.69 14.13 -17.18
CA ALA A 131 -14.42 14.09 -15.93
C ALA A 131 -13.96 15.19 -14.97
N THR A 132 -12.65 15.39 -14.83
CA THR A 132 -12.10 16.52 -14.05
C THR A 132 -12.54 17.87 -14.64
N ALA A 133 -12.52 18.02 -15.96
CA ALA A 133 -13.01 19.24 -16.62
C ALA A 133 -14.53 19.47 -16.40
N ALA A 134 -15.30 18.41 -16.18
CA ALA A 134 -16.72 18.44 -15.82
C ALA A 134 -16.97 18.67 -14.32
N GLY A 135 -15.92 18.86 -13.50
CA GLY A 135 -16.02 19.13 -12.07
C GLY A 135 -16.11 17.88 -11.20
N ILE A 136 -15.77 16.70 -11.72
CA ILE A 136 -15.76 15.45 -10.94
C ILE A 136 -14.40 15.26 -10.30
N THR A 137 -14.38 15.28 -8.96
CA THR A 137 -13.17 15.15 -8.15
C THR A 137 -12.46 13.83 -8.42
N LYS A 138 -11.12 13.87 -8.47
CA LYS A 138 -10.29 12.66 -8.52
C LYS A 138 -9.99 12.19 -7.09
N HIS A 139 -10.22 10.91 -6.83
CA HIS A 139 -9.93 10.27 -5.55
C HIS A 139 -8.76 9.29 -5.66
N ASP A 140 -8.18 8.93 -4.53
CA ASP A 140 -7.26 7.81 -4.46
C ASP A 140 -7.96 6.51 -4.86
N ASN A 141 -7.27 5.68 -5.63
CA ASN A 141 -7.76 4.37 -6.02
C ASN A 141 -8.00 3.49 -4.78
N LYS A 142 -9.02 2.63 -4.86
CA LYS A 142 -9.30 1.63 -3.84
C LYS A 142 -9.11 0.24 -4.43
N GLU A 143 -8.18 -0.50 -3.86
CA GLU A 143 -7.94 -1.90 -4.16
C GLU A 143 -8.64 -2.79 -3.13
N PHE A 144 -8.72 -4.08 -3.43
CA PHE A 144 -9.38 -5.07 -2.59
C PHE A 144 -8.75 -5.16 -1.18
N SER A 145 -7.44 -4.97 -1.06
CA SER A 145 -6.72 -4.86 0.21
C SER A 145 -7.21 -3.70 1.08
N SER A 146 -7.57 -2.57 0.46
CA SER A 146 -8.17 -1.43 1.16
C SER A 146 -9.54 -1.81 1.71
N ALA A 147 -10.35 -2.53 0.93
CA ALA A 147 -11.66 -3.02 1.37
C ALA A 147 -11.54 -4.04 2.51
N LEU A 148 -10.57 -4.95 2.46
CA LEU A 148 -10.31 -5.87 3.57
C LEU A 148 -9.83 -5.13 4.83
N GLY A 149 -9.00 -4.11 4.65
CA GLY A 149 -8.55 -3.24 5.73
C GLY A 149 -9.69 -2.48 6.40
N HIS A 150 -10.62 -1.98 5.60
CA HIS A 150 -11.83 -1.31 6.09
C HIS A 150 -12.66 -2.21 7.02
N TYR A 151 -12.67 -3.52 6.76
CA TYR A 151 -13.34 -4.52 7.59
C TYR A 151 -12.45 -5.13 8.69
N GLY A 152 -11.34 -4.47 9.03
CA GLY A 152 -10.49 -4.82 10.17
C GLY A 152 -9.45 -5.91 9.90
N LEU A 153 -9.24 -6.33 8.65
CA LEU A 153 -8.11 -7.20 8.34
C LEU A 153 -6.82 -6.37 8.38
N GLY A 154 -5.95 -6.64 9.35
CA GLY A 154 -4.66 -5.95 9.46
C GLY A 154 -3.74 -6.17 8.26
N ASN A 155 -2.72 -5.31 8.12
CA ASN A 155 -1.75 -5.35 7.02
C ASN A 155 -0.99 -6.70 6.93
N GLY A 156 -0.80 -7.38 8.07
CA GLY A 156 0.09 -8.53 8.17
C GLY A 156 1.56 -8.11 8.10
N PRO A 157 2.49 -9.07 7.84
CA PRO A 157 3.92 -8.75 7.75
C PRO A 157 4.23 -7.76 6.62
N TYR A 158 5.14 -6.84 6.91
CA TYR A 158 5.74 -5.91 5.96
C TYR A 158 6.93 -6.55 5.25
N PHE A 159 7.06 -6.30 3.96
CA PHE A 159 8.15 -6.74 3.12
C PHE A 159 8.71 -5.58 2.30
N MET A 160 10.03 -5.43 2.32
CA MET A 160 10.74 -4.64 1.31
C MET A 160 11.13 -5.58 0.17
N VAL A 161 10.39 -5.52 -0.94
CA VAL A 161 10.61 -6.41 -2.08
C VAL A 161 11.68 -5.81 -3.01
N PRO A 162 12.74 -6.56 -3.38
CA PRO A 162 13.77 -6.03 -4.27
C PRO A 162 13.20 -5.72 -5.67
N GLY A 163 13.47 -4.52 -6.16
CA GLY A 163 12.97 -4.00 -7.44
C GLY A 163 11.51 -3.55 -7.46
N TYR A 164 10.74 -3.79 -6.39
CA TYR A 164 9.34 -3.40 -6.29
C TYR A 164 9.11 -2.34 -5.20
N GLY A 165 9.72 -2.51 -4.03
CA GLY A 165 9.60 -1.60 -2.90
C GLY A 165 8.77 -2.17 -1.74
N PRO A 166 8.21 -1.29 -0.89
CA PRO A 166 7.31 -1.67 0.20
C PRO A 166 6.11 -2.52 -0.26
N TYR A 167 5.74 -3.53 0.53
CA TYR A 167 4.59 -4.40 0.28
C TYR A 167 4.10 -5.07 1.56
N THR A 168 2.80 -5.33 1.68
CA THR A 168 2.22 -6.08 2.82
C THR A 168 1.54 -7.37 2.38
N LEU A 169 1.37 -8.31 3.31
CA LEU A 169 0.67 -9.56 3.02
C LEU A 169 -0.78 -9.30 2.58
N ARG A 170 -1.45 -8.29 3.14
CA ARG A 170 -2.83 -7.92 2.77
C ARG A 170 -2.93 -7.54 1.29
N GLU A 171 -1.93 -6.86 0.74
CA GLU A 171 -1.92 -6.41 -0.66
C GLU A 171 -1.83 -7.55 -1.69
N VAL A 172 -1.41 -8.77 -1.30
CA VAL A 172 -1.51 -9.97 -2.17
C VAL A 172 -2.94 -10.18 -2.66
N THR A 173 -3.92 -9.76 -1.87
CA THR A 173 -5.34 -9.89 -2.20
C THR A 173 -5.80 -8.96 -3.32
N ASP A 174 -5.01 -7.93 -3.70
CA ASP A 174 -5.31 -7.04 -4.83
C ASP A 174 -5.30 -7.78 -6.18
N THR A 175 -4.77 -9.00 -6.22
CA THR A 175 -4.92 -9.90 -7.37
C THR A 175 -6.38 -10.16 -7.74
N VAL A 176 -7.32 -10.00 -6.80
CA VAL A 176 -8.78 -10.08 -7.04
C VAL A 176 -9.24 -8.99 -8.02
N ASP A 177 -8.66 -7.79 -7.97
CA ASP A 177 -9.03 -6.69 -8.87
C ASP A 177 -8.62 -6.94 -10.32
N GLY A 178 -7.61 -7.80 -10.53
CA GLY A 178 -7.21 -8.27 -11.85
C GLY A 178 -8.15 -9.31 -12.47
N LEU A 179 -9.17 -9.80 -11.75
CA LEU A 179 -10.07 -10.85 -12.22
C LEU A 179 -11.24 -10.34 -13.07
N TYR A 180 -11.51 -9.03 -13.04
CA TYR A 180 -12.60 -8.40 -13.79
C TYR A 180 -12.11 -7.25 -14.67
N VAL A 181 -12.97 -6.82 -15.58
CA VAL A 181 -12.63 -5.82 -16.59
C VAL A 181 -12.48 -4.43 -15.97
N PRO A 182 -11.57 -3.58 -16.49
CA PRO A 182 -10.73 -3.79 -17.66
C PRO A 182 -9.38 -4.45 -17.34
N LEU A 183 -9.01 -4.54 -16.06
CA LEU A 183 -7.70 -5.07 -15.63
C LEU A 183 -7.48 -6.52 -16.08
N SER A 184 -8.54 -7.34 -16.15
CA SER A 184 -8.47 -8.71 -16.65
C SER A 184 -8.07 -8.86 -18.13
N TYR A 185 -8.10 -7.76 -18.90
CA TYR A 185 -7.59 -7.75 -20.28
C TYR A 185 -6.08 -7.54 -20.36
N LEU A 186 -5.44 -7.11 -19.27
CA LEU A 186 -3.99 -6.94 -19.23
C LEU A 186 -3.32 -8.31 -19.05
N ASN A 187 -2.52 -8.69 -20.04
CA ASN A 187 -1.59 -9.79 -19.85
C ASN A 187 -0.43 -9.36 -18.93
N PHE A 188 0.41 -10.30 -18.54
CA PHE A 188 1.57 -10.04 -17.68
C PHE A 188 2.43 -8.86 -18.17
N TRP A 189 2.73 -8.79 -19.47
CA TRP A 189 3.56 -7.73 -20.04
C TRP A 189 2.90 -6.36 -20.01
N ALA A 190 1.59 -6.30 -20.25
CA ALA A 190 0.82 -5.07 -20.16
C ALA A 190 0.71 -4.60 -18.70
N GLY A 191 0.51 -5.50 -17.74
CA GLY A 191 0.55 -5.20 -16.32
C GLY A 191 1.91 -4.68 -15.86
N LEU A 192 2.99 -5.32 -16.28
CA LEU A 192 4.36 -4.86 -16.02
C LEU A 192 4.62 -3.48 -16.64
N GLY A 193 4.10 -3.23 -17.86
CA GLY A 193 4.18 -1.93 -18.51
C GLY A 193 3.43 -0.84 -17.76
N LYS A 194 2.21 -1.12 -17.28
CA LYS A 194 1.44 -0.22 -16.40
C LYS A 194 2.23 0.13 -15.15
N TRP A 195 2.71 -0.88 -14.42
CA TRP A 195 3.52 -0.70 -13.21
C TRP A 195 4.78 0.14 -13.47
N ALA A 196 5.51 -0.15 -14.55
CA ALA A 196 6.73 0.58 -14.89
C ALA A 196 6.47 2.05 -15.24
N LEU A 197 5.44 2.33 -16.06
CA LEU A 197 5.09 3.70 -16.46
C LEU A 197 4.60 4.54 -15.27
N GLU A 198 3.74 3.97 -14.42
CA GLU A 198 3.30 4.63 -13.19
C GLU A 198 4.47 4.85 -12.23
N GLY A 199 5.35 3.85 -12.08
CA GLY A 199 6.52 3.92 -11.23
C GLY A 199 7.48 5.04 -11.66
N MET A 200 7.79 5.13 -12.96
CA MET A 200 8.65 6.19 -13.50
C MET A 200 8.07 7.58 -13.28
N GLU A 201 6.78 7.78 -13.57
CA GLU A 201 6.12 9.08 -13.36
C GLU A 201 6.11 9.46 -11.88
N LYS A 202 5.70 8.54 -10.99
CA LYS A 202 5.69 8.75 -9.53
C LYS A 202 7.10 9.06 -9.01
N ARG A 203 8.11 8.30 -9.45
CA ARG A 203 9.49 8.49 -9.01
C ARG A 203 10.03 9.86 -9.40
N ALA A 204 9.74 10.32 -10.61
CA ALA A 204 10.15 11.63 -11.07
C ALA A 204 9.46 12.76 -10.28
N LEU A 205 8.19 12.59 -9.90
CA LEU A 205 7.46 13.54 -9.04
C LEU A 205 8.05 13.65 -7.63
N LEU A 206 8.75 12.62 -7.14
CA LEU A 206 9.36 12.58 -5.82
C LEU A 206 10.78 13.17 -5.77
N VAL A 207 11.41 13.46 -6.93
CA VAL A 207 12.78 14.03 -6.98
C VAL A 207 12.95 15.28 -6.09
N PRO A 208 12.02 16.25 -6.06
CA PRO A 208 12.16 17.42 -5.21
C PRO A 208 12.09 17.13 -3.69
N GLN A 209 11.59 15.95 -3.30
CA GLN A 209 11.40 15.54 -1.92
C GLN A 209 12.53 14.63 -1.40
N GLU A 210 13.49 14.25 -2.25
CA GLU A 210 14.62 13.38 -1.90
C GLU A 210 15.39 13.87 -0.67
N ALA A 211 15.64 15.17 -0.60
CA ALA A 211 16.37 15.76 0.52
C ALA A 211 15.70 15.52 1.87
N GLN A 212 14.36 15.49 1.93
CA GLN A 212 13.65 15.24 3.19
C GLN A 212 13.92 13.82 3.68
N LEU A 213 13.90 12.85 2.76
CA LEU A 213 14.20 11.45 3.05
C LEU A 213 15.67 11.25 3.44
N GLU A 214 16.61 11.88 2.72
CA GLU A 214 18.05 11.79 2.99
C GLU A 214 18.45 12.42 4.34
N THR A 215 17.74 13.46 4.78
CA THR A 215 17.99 14.09 6.08
C THR A 215 17.37 13.35 7.28
N SER A 216 16.53 12.34 7.01
CA SER A 216 15.91 11.54 8.07
C SER A 216 16.98 10.74 8.84
N PRO A 217 16.87 10.61 10.18
CA PRO A 217 17.77 9.74 10.95
C PRO A 217 17.74 8.27 10.51
N ASP A 218 16.57 7.77 10.08
CA ASP A 218 16.41 6.44 9.51
C ASP A 218 15.43 6.50 8.31
N PRO A 219 15.96 6.61 7.07
CA PRO A 219 15.15 6.67 5.86
C PRO A 219 14.29 5.42 5.62
N TYR A 220 14.74 4.25 6.07
CA TYR A 220 14.01 2.99 5.94
C TYR A 220 12.76 3.01 6.82
N VAL A 221 12.93 3.34 8.11
CA VAL A 221 11.81 3.42 9.07
C VAL A 221 10.80 4.47 8.63
N LEU A 222 11.25 5.66 8.24
CA LEU A 222 10.38 6.71 7.72
C LEU A 222 9.56 6.22 6.51
N THR A 223 10.20 5.55 5.56
CA THR A 223 9.51 5.03 4.36
C THR A 223 8.49 3.96 4.72
N ARG A 224 8.85 3.03 5.60
CA ARG A 224 7.93 1.97 6.07
C ARG A 224 6.71 2.58 6.75
N ASP A 225 6.92 3.53 7.65
CA ASP A 225 5.84 4.08 8.46
C ASP A 225 4.89 4.94 7.61
N VAL A 226 5.43 5.79 6.71
CA VAL A 226 4.63 6.54 5.74
C VAL A 226 3.85 5.61 4.81
N TYR A 227 4.45 4.49 4.40
CA TYR A 227 3.77 3.50 3.56
C TYR A 227 2.57 2.87 4.28
N LEU A 228 2.74 2.43 5.52
CA LEU A 228 1.66 1.84 6.31
C LEU A 228 0.56 2.87 6.64
N GLN A 229 0.94 4.10 7.00
CA GLN A 229 -0.02 5.19 7.19
C GLN A 229 -0.87 5.44 5.94
N ARG A 230 -0.24 5.39 4.76
CA ARG A 230 -0.97 5.52 3.48
C ARG A 230 -1.95 4.35 3.28
N LEU A 231 -1.56 3.12 3.60
CA LEU A 231 -2.45 1.96 3.48
C LEU A 231 -3.65 2.07 4.42
N ASP A 232 -3.43 2.52 5.66
CA ASP A 232 -4.50 2.67 6.63
C ASP A 232 -5.44 3.83 6.26
N PHE A 233 -4.90 4.93 5.73
CA PHE A 233 -5.68 6.01 5.13
C PHE A 233 -6.56 5.52 3.96
N LYS A 234 -6.02 4.68 3.08
CA LYS A 234 -6.78 4.10 1.96
C LYS A 234 -7.85 3.11 2.42
N ALA A 235 -7.58 2.34 3.47
CA ALA A 235 -8.56 1.47 4.10
C ALA A 235 -9.63 2.26 4.90
N GLU A 236 -9.45 3.57 5.06
CA GLU A 236 -10.30 4.42 5.90
C GLU A 236 -10.38 3.87 7.33
N ILE A 237 -9.24 3.34 7.79
CA ILE A 237 -9.04 3.00 9.18
C ILE A 237 -8.91 4.34 9.90
N HIS A 238 -10.00 4.78 10.47
CA HIS A 238 -9.93 5.79 11.51
C HIS A 238 -9.35 5.09 12.71
N ASN A 239 -8.09 5.39 13.02
CA ASN A 239 -7.58 5.14 14.35
C ASN A 239 -8.46 5.97 15.29
N THR A 240 -9.53 5.36 15.79
CA THR A 240 -9.95 5.58 17.16
C THR A 240 -8.91 4.89 18.02
N ASP A 241 -7.66 5.34 17.95
CA ASP A 241 -6.87 5.33 19.16
C ASP A 241 -7.73 6.18 20.09
N GLU A 242 -8.31 5.54 21.11
CA GLU A 242 -8.93 6.29 22.21
C GLU A 242 -7.89 7.34 22.54
N VAL A 243 -8.21 8.61 22.27
CA VAL A 243 -7.33 9.69 22.65
C VAL A 243 -7.15 9.48 24.13
N ASP A 244 -5.92 9.16 24.55
CA ASP A 244 -5.61 9.05 25.95
C ASP A 244 -5.79 10.48 26.47
N GLU A 245 -6.96 10.75 27.05
CA GLU A 245 -7.35 12.08 27.53
C GLU A 245 -6.28 12.61 28.50
N ASP A 246 -5.54 11.71 29.16
CA ASP A 246 -4.44 12.04 30.06
C ASP A 246 -3.18 12.48 29.27
N GLU A 247 -2.89 11.87 28.11
CA GLU A 247 -1.79 12.26 27.22
C GLU A 247 -2.10 13.56 26.47
N GLU A 248 -3.35 13.75 26.01
CA GLU A 248 -3.80 14.98 25.37
C GLU A 248 -3.79 16.16 26.36
N ALA A 249 -4.26 15.95 27.60
CA ALA A 249 -4.20 16.96 28.65
C ALA A 249 -2.75 17.32 29.03
N TYR A 250 -1.85 16.35 29.07
CA TYR A 250 -0.43 16.60 29.34
C TYR A 250 0.23 17.41 28.21
N LEU A 251 -0.08 17.11 26.95
CA LEU A 251 0.42 17.85 25.80
C LEU A 251 -0.11 19.28 25.78
N ASP A 252 -1.38 19.49 26.09
CA ASP A 252 -1.99 20.82 26.19
C ASP A 252 -1.38 21.65 27.33
N GLU A 253 -1.18 21.06 28.52
CA GLU A 253 -0.51 21.73 29.65
C GLU A 253 0.94 22.11 29.32
N TYR A 254 1.67 21.21 28.66
CA TYR A 254 3.05 21.48 28.24
C TYR A 254 3.15 22.59 27.18
N LEU A 255 2.21 22.65 26.24
CA LEU A 255 2.15 23.69 25.21
C LEU A 255 1.71 25.06 25.76
N GLU A 256 0.94 25.08 26.86
CA GLU A 256 0.56 26.31 27.56
C GLU A 256 1.68 26.86 28.47
N GLU A 257 2.60 26.03 28.99
CA GLU A 257 3.71 26.48 29.83
C GLU A 257 4.83 27.23 29.07
N ASP A 258 4.95 27.05 27.76
CA ASP A 258 6.01 27.65 26.92
C ASP A 258 5.63 29.02 26.27
N PHE A 259 4.52 29.64 26.70
CA PHE A 259 4.09 30.99 26.27
C PHE A 259 3.83 31.99 27.42
#